data_AF-A0A924M5D3-F1
#
_entry.id   AF-A0A924M5D3-F1
#
_cell.length_a   1.000
_cell.length_b   1.000
_cell.length_c   1.000
_cell.angle_alpha   90.00
_cell.angle_beta   90.00
_cell.angle_gamma   90.00
#
_symmetry.space_group_name_H-M   'P 1'
#
loop_
_entity.id
_entity.type
_entity.pdbx_description
1 polymer ?
#
loop_
_entity_poly.entity_id
_entity_poly.type
_entity_poly.pdbx_seq_one_letter_code
_entity_poly.pdbx_strand_id
1 'polypeptide(L)'
;IYVPGDLFSVNPTTARGVPGLFARNERVVCVFESAHGPFVLVLVGATIVGSMATVWHGVVNPPRLPDVKTWNYTDQQVELKQGDEMGRFLLGSTVVMLFPRAPLAFNSVWEPARPIRLGEAMAQYQDIQEPT
;
A
#
# COMPACT_ATOMS: atom_id res chain seq x y z
N ILE A 1 -4.80 4.10 -8.92
CA ILE A 1 -4.18 5.34 -9.44
C ILE A 1 -2.69 5.08 -9.62
N TYR A 2 -2.17 5.18 -10.84
CA TYR A 2 -0.74 5.15 -11.12
C TYR A 2 -0.18 6.57 -11.05
N VAL A 3 0.91 6.75 -10.30
CA VAL A 3 1.63 8.02 -10.20
C VAL A 3 3.06 7.79 -10.67
N PRO A 4 3.48 8.42 -11.78
CA PRO A 4 4.87 8.35 -12.22
C PRO A 4 5.78 9.01 -11.20
N GLY A 5 7.04 8.58 -11.14
CA GLY A 5 8.01 9.12 -10.21
C GLY A 5 9.40 8.56 -10.41
N ASP A 6 10.30 8.95 -9.51
CA ASP A 6 11.66 8.46 -9.43
C ASP A 6 11.68 6.95 -9.07
N LEU A 7 12.84 6.31 -9.16
CA LEU A 7 13.02 4.92 -8.72
C LEU A 7 14.23 4.83 -7.80
N PHE A 8 14.22 5.61 -6.71
CA PHE A 8 15.22 5.48 -5.67
C PHE A 8 15.11 4.12 -4.99
N SER A 9 16.25 3.58 -4.56
CA SER A 9 16.27 2.35 -3.77
C SER A 9 15.59 2.59 -2.43
N VAL A 10 14.80 1.63 -1.98
CA VAL A 10 14.19 1.67 -0.65
C VAL A 10 14.94 0.69 0.24
N ASN A 11 15.78 1.24 1.11
CA ASN A 11 16.46 0.54 2.19
C ASN A 11 16.50 1.45 3.42
N PRO A 12 16.83 0.95 4.62
CA PRO A 12 16.79 1.76 5.83
C PRO A 12 17.61 3.05 5.75
N THR A 13 18.75 3.05 5.06
CA THR A 13 19.61 4.22 4.91
C THR A 13 18.95 5.27 4.00
N THR A 14 18.45 4.87 2.83
CA THR A 14 17.79 5.80 1.90
C THR A 14 16.46 6.31 2.47
N ALA A 15 15.70 5.47 3.17
CA ALA A 15 14.44 5.85 3.81
C ALA A 15 14.62 6.96 4.86
N ARG A 16 15.76 7.00 5.55
CA ARG A 16 16.10 8.08 6.49
C ARG A 16 16.71 9.31 5.82
N GLY A 17 17.44 9.12 4.73
CA GLY A 17 18.26 10.17 4.12
C GLY A 17 17.62 10.93 2.96
N VAL A 18 16.57 10.38 2.33
CA VAL A 18 15.93 11.00 1.15
C VAL A 18 14.59 11.63 1.55
N PRO A 19 14.49 12.97 1.57
CA PRO A 19 13.24 13.66 1.87
C PRO A 19 12.14 13.25 0.88
N GLY A 20 10.99 12.84 1.43
CA GLY A 20 9.83 12.46 0.62
C GLY A 20 10.05 11.22 -0.26
N LEU A 21 10.99 10.32 0.09
CA LEU A 21 11.33 9.12 -0.69
C LEU A 21 10.10 8.43 -1.31
N PHE A 22 9.11 8.08 -0.48
CA PHE A 22 7.91 7.37 -0.93
C PHE A 22 6.96 8.22 -1.79
N ALA A 23 6.97 9.54 -1.59
CA ALA A 23 6.17 10.48 -2.38
C ALA A 23 6.82 10.84 -3.72
N ARG A 24 8.14 10.65 -3.83
CA ARG A 24 8.91 10.86 -5.05
C ARG A 24 8.95 9.63 -5.93
N ASN A 25 8.97 8.44 -5.35
CA ASN A 25 9.03 7.22 -6.13
C ASN A 25 7.74 6.95 -6.91
N GLU A 26 7.89 6.31 -8.07
CA GLU A 26 6.80 5.69 -8.85
C GLU A 26 5.95 4.80 -7.94
N ARG A 27 4.62 4.93 -8.02
CA ARG A 27 3.72 4.21 -7.11
C ARG A 27 2.34 3.95 -7.70
N VAL A 28 1.71 2.89 -7.21
CA VAL A 28 0.31 2.56 -7.47
C VAL A 28 -0.47 2.70 -6.16
N VAL A 29 -1.43 3.62 -6.16
CA VAL A 29 -2.33 3.91 -5.03
C VAL A 29 -3.66 3.20 -5.27
N CYS A 30 -4.03 2.32 -4.34
CA CYS A 30 -5.30 1.60 -4.31
C CYS A 30 -6.14 2.12 -3.14
N VAL A 31 -7.34 2.60 -3.43
CA VAL A 31 -8.30 3.09 -2.44
C VAL A 31 -9.39 2.04 -2.30
N PHE A 32 -9.65 1.62 -1.07
CA PHE A 32 -10.61 0.57 -0.75
C PHE A 32 -11.66 1.08 0.22
N GLU A 33 -12.86 0.54 0.11
CA GLU A 33 -13.89 0.61 1.15
C GLU A 33 -13.90 -0.71 1.94
N SER A 34 -14.13 -0.63 3.24
CA SER A 34 -14.24 -1.79 4.12
C SER A 34 -15.38 -1.63 5.12
N ALA A 35 -15.69 -2.68 5.87
CA ALA A 35 -16.65 -2.62 6.98
C ALA A 35 -16.27 -1.57 8.06
N HIS A 36 -15.00 -1.17 8.12
CA HIS A 36 -14.49 -0.17 9.07
C HIS A 36 -14.24 1.20 8.42
N GLY A 37 -14.75 1.41 7.20
CA GLY A 37 -14.56 2.62 6.41
C GLY A 37 -13.41 2.50 5.41
N PRO A 38 -13.03 3.63 4.76
CA PRO A 38 -12.07 3.63 3.69
C PRO A 38 -10.65 3.42 4.21
N PHE A 39 -9.79 2.81 3.40
CA PHE A 39 -8.35 2.78 3.61
C PHE A 39 -7.61 2.79 2.29
N VAL A 40 -6.31 3.10 2.34
CA VAL A 40 -5.46 3.19 1.15
C VAL A 40 -4.27 2.26 1.31
N LEU A 41 -3.96 1.53 0.25
CA LEU A 41 -2.73 0.75 0.14
C LEU A 41 -1.95 1.27 -1.07
N VAL A 42 -0.70 1.65 -0.83
CA VAL A 42 0.20 2.19 -1.85
C VAL A 42 1.35 1.21 -2.08
N LEU A 43 1.45 0.70 -3.30
CA LEU A 43 2.63 -0.01 -3.76
C LEU A 43 3.66 1.02 -4.23
N VAL A 44 4.85 1.03 -3.63
CA VAL A 44 5.92 1.98 -3.99
C VAL A 44 7.04 1.23 -4.69
N GLY A 45 7.29 1.60 -5.94
CA GLY A 45 8.39 1.06 -6.73
C GLY A 45 9.75 1.52 -6.22
N ALA A 46 10.80 0.77 -6.56
CA ALA A 46 12.18 1.13 -6.27
C ALA A 46 13.11 0.69 -7.41
N THR A 47 14.40 1.03 -7.32
CA THR A 47 15.41 0.68 -8.33
C THR A 47 15.40 -0.82 -8.65
N ILE A 48 15.39 -1.21 -9.93
CA ILE A 48 15.34 -2.61 -10.43
C ILE A 48 13.97 -3.31 -10.21
N VAL A 49 13.15 -2.80 -9.30
CA VAL A 49 11.98 -3.49 -8.74
C VAL A 49 10.67 -2.70 -8.85
N GLY A 50 10.59 -1.81 -9.84
CA GLY A 50 9.48 -0.86 -9.97
C GLY A 50 8.20 -1.40 -10.59
N SER A 51 8.16 -2.64 -11.09
CA SER A 51 6.99 -3.18 -11.79
C SER A 51 5.95 -3.73 -10.80
N MET A 52 4.72 -3.24 -10.91
CA MET A 52 3.63 -3.53 -9.98
C MET A 52 2.44 -4.14 -10.72
N ALA A 53 1.79 -5.10 -10.07
CA ALA A 53 0.57 -5.73 -10.56
C ALA A 53 -0.47 -5.87 -9.43
N THR A 54 -1.73 -5.79 -9.81
CA THR A 54 -2.87 -6.10 -8.93
C THR A 54 -3.63 -7.29 -9.50
N VAL A 55 -4.34 -8.03 -8.67
CA VAL A 55 -5.05 -9.24 -9.14
C VAL A 55 -6.20 -8.92 -10.09
N TRP A 56 -6.78 -7.72 -10.02
CA TRP A 56 -7.89 -7.30 -10.89
C TRP A 56 -7.44 -6.56 -12.15
N HIS A 57 -6.39 -5.72 -12.07
CA HIS A 57 -5.93 -4.95 -13.24
C HIS A 57 -4.86 -5.69 -14.05
N GLY A 58 -4.21 -6.70 -13.46
CA GLY A 58 -2.99 -7.26 -14.01
C GLY A 58 -1.81 -6.32 -13.82
N VAL A 59 -0.91 -6.28 -14.80
CA VAL A 59 0.29 -5.42 -14.77
C VAL A 59 -0.13 -3.97 -14.95
N VAL A 60 0.18 -3.14 -13.95
CA VAL A 60 -0.09 -1.68 -14.00
C VAL A 60 1.06 -0.98 -14.72
N ASN A 61 2.29 -1.39 -14.43
CA ASN A 61 3.50 -0.94 -15.09
C ASN A 61 4.52 -2.09 -15.15
N PRO A 62 5.22 -2.31 -16.28
CA PRO A 62 5.24 -1.54 -17.53
C PRO A 62 3.99 -1.73 -18.45
N PRO A 63 3.77 -0.84 -19.43
CA PRO A 63 4.59 0.34 -19.76
C PRO A 63 4.47 1.45 -18.71
N ARG A 64 5.53 2.24 -18.53
CA ARG A 64 5.51 3.40 -17.64
C ARG A 64 4.88 4.57 -18.37
N LEU A 65 3.80 5.10 -17.81
CA LEU A 65 3.12 6.27 -18.37
C LEU A 65 3.81 7.55 -17.86
N PRO A 66 3.90 8.60 -18.69
CA PRO A 66 4.51 9.87 -18.29
C PRO A 66 3.65 10.68 -17.32
N ASP A 67 2.34 10.43 -17.32
CA ASP A 67 1.34 11.17 -16.55
C ASP A 67 0.64 10.30 -15.51
N VAL A 68 0.04 10.95 -14.52
CA VAL A 68 -0.85 10.30 -13.56
C VAL A 68 -2.02 9.66 -14.30
N LYS A 69 -2.30 8.39 -13.99
CA LYS A 69 -3.42 7.67 -14.56
C LYS A 69 -4.35 7.14 -13.48
N THR A 70 -5.63 7.42 -13.62
CA THR A 70 -6.67 6.94 -12.72
C THR A 70 -7.57 5.95 -13.45
N TRP A 71 -7.92 4.88 -12.75
CA TRP A 71 -8.95 3.94 -13.14
C TRP A 71 -9.96 3.87 -12.02
N ASN A 72 -11.23 3.82 -12.39
CA ASN A 72 -12.33 3.57 -11.48
C ASN A 72 -12.90 2.18 -11.80
N TYR A 73 -13.16 1.39 -10.76
CA TYR A 73 -13.65 0.02 -10.86
C TYR A 73 -15.02 -0.15 -10.19
N THR A 74 -15.76 0.93 -9.93
CA THR A 74 -17.10 0.88 -9.31
C THR A 74 -18.13 0.10 -10.13
N ASP A 75 -17.88 -0.11 -11.42
CA ASP A 75 -18.67 -0.92 -12.33
C ASP A 75 -18.27 -2.40 -12.35
N GLN A 76 -17.24 -2.79 -11.58
CA GLN A 76 -16.72 -4.15 -11.47
C GLN A 76 -16.87 -4.66 -10.02
N GLN A 77 -17.11 -5.96 -9.85
CA GLN A 77 -17.08 -6.61 -8.54
C GLN A 77 -15.64 -7.00 -8.17
N VAL A 78 -14.83 -6.01 -7.78
CA VAL A 78 -13.50 -6.25 -7.19
C VAL A 78 -13.64 -6.31 -5.67
N GLU A 79 -13.87 -7.52 -5.16
CA GLU A 79 -13.99 -7.80 -3.73
C GLU A 79 -12.83 -8.70 -3.27
N LEU A 80 -12.16 -8.29 -2.18
CA LEU A 80 -11.06 -9.04 -1.57
C LEU A 80 -11.40 -9.33 -0.12
N LYS A 81 -11.24 -10.57 0.31
CA LYS A 81 -11.36 -10.97 1.71
C LYS A 81 -10.04 -10.71 2.44
N GLN A 82 -10.11 -10.62 3.75
CA GLN A 82 -8.90 -10.56 4.58
C GLN A 82 -8.01 -11.77 4.30
N GLY A 83 -6.76 -11.51 3.91
CA GLY A 83 -5.77 -12.54 3.59
C GLY A 83 -5.65 -12.86 2.10
N ASP A 84 -6.57 -12.37 1.26
CA ASP A 84 -6.48 -12.56 -0.19
C ASP A 84 -5.29 -11.77 -0.78
N GLU A 85 -4.71 -12.29 -1.86
CA GLU A 85 -3.71 -11.55 -2.63
C GLU A 85 -4.37 -10.33 -3.28
N MET A 86 -3.90 -9.14 -2.93
CA MET A 86 -4.33 -7.89 -3.55
C MET A 86 -3.45 -7.55 -4.76
N GLY A 87 -2.14 -7.69 -4.60
CA GLY A 87 -1.18 -7.32 -5.61
C GLY A 87 0.22 -7.70 -5.19
N ARG A 88 1.15 -7.52 -6.12
CA ARG A 88 2.53 -7.97 -5.97
C ARG A 88 3.48 -7.06 -6.70
N PHE A 89 4.72 -7.16 -6.27
CA PHE A 89 5.86 -6.63 -6.98
C PHE A 89 6.57 -7.78 -7.67
N LEU A 90 7.04 -7.56 -8.88
CA LEU A 90 7.72 -8.62 -9.63
C LEU A 90 9.12 -8.91 -9.07
N LEU A 91 9.71 -7.95 -8.37
CA LEU A 91 10.91 -8.08 -7.55
C LEU A 91 10.70 -7.11 -6.35
N GLY A 92 11.20 -7.41 -5.14
CA GLY A 92 10.69 -6.84 -3.87
C GLY A 92 10.62 -5.30 -3.73
N SER A 93 9.97 -4.75 -2.70
CA SER A 93 9.66 -3.30 -2.64
C SER A 93 9.11 -2.82 -1.26
N THR A 94 8.24 -1.80 -1.23
CA THR A 94 7.57 -1.28 -0.04
C THR A 94 6.07 -1.05 -0.25
N VAL A 95 5.29 -1.36 0.78
CA VAL A 95 3.87 -1.00 0.88
C VAL A 95 3.70 0.08 1.95
N VAL A 96 2.95 1.13 1.63
CA VAL A 96 2.49 2.13 2.60
C VAL A 96 0.99 1.98 2.76
N MET A 97 0.51 1.84 3.99
CA MET A 97 -0.92 1.76 4.31
C MET A 97 -1.35 3.05 5.02
N LEU A 98 -2.47 3.61 4.60
CA LEU A 98 -3.07 4.79 5.22
C LEU A 98 -4.48 4.44 5.64
N PHE A 99 -4.80 4.78 6.88
CA PHE A 99 -6.12 4.64 7.45
C PHE A 99 -6.58 6.02 7.90
N PRO A 100 -7.89 6.30 7.91
CA PRO A 100 -8.45 7.41 8.67
C PRO A 100 -7.97 7.35 10.11
N ARG A 101 -8.14 8.44 10.85
CA ARG A 101 -7.93 8.45 12.30
C ARG A 101 -9.02 7.61 12.98
N ALA A 102 -8.94 6.30 12.81
CA ALA A 102 -9.75 5.27 13.41
C ALA A 102 -9.08 4.81 14.72
N PRO A 103 -9.81 4.16 15.64
CA PRO A 103 -9.23 3.62 16.85
C PRO A 103 -8.47 2.31 16.56
N LEU A 104 -7.49 2.36 15.65
CA LEU A 104 -6.61 1.24 15.37
C LEU A 104 -5.54 1.15 16.47
N ALA A 105 -5.63 0.10 17.28
CA ALA A 105 -4.57 -0.26 18.21
C ALA A 105 -3.57 -1.17 17.50
N PHE A 106 -2.39 -0.64 17.19
CA PHE A 106 -1.30 -1.44 16.63
C PHE A 106 -0.77 -2.42 17.67
N ASN A 107 -0.44 -3.61 17.20
CA ASN A 107 0.17 -4.66 17.98
C ASN A 107 1.51 -4.14 18.56
N SER A 108 1.67 -4.16 19.88
CA SER A 108 2.86 -3.59 20.54
C SER A 108 4.16 -4.30 20.15
N VAL A 109 4.10 -5.52 19.63
CA VAL A 109 5.26 -6.27 19.14
C VAL A 109 5.67 -5.87 17.72
N TRP A 110 4.91 -5.00 17.05
CA TRP A 110 5.25 -4.45 15.73
C TRP A 110 6.12 -3.21 15.87
N GLU A 111 7.42 -3.44 15.94
CA GLU A 111 8.43 -2.40 16.04
C GLU A 111 9.13 -2.15 14.68
N PRO A 112 9.70 -0.94 14.45
CA PRO A 112 10.45 -0.65 13.25
C PRO A 112 11.55 -1.69 12.96
N ALA A 113 11.75 -2.00 11.68
CA ALA A 113 12.73 -2.97 11.16
C ALA A 113 12.51 -4.44 11.54
N ARG A 114 11.45 -4.77 12.30
CA ARG A 114 11.07 -6.16 12.55
C ARG A 114 10.56 -6.82 11.26
N PRO A 115 10.98 -8.06 10.94
CA PRO A 115 10.39 -8.84 9.85
C PRO A 115 8.91 -9.13 10.12
N ILE A 116 8.07 -8.92 9.11
CA ILE A 116 6.64 -9.23 9.15
C ILE A 116 6.39 -10.68 8.73
N ARG A 117 5.33 -11.31 9.26
CA ARG A 117 4.87 -12.64 8.84
C ARG A 117 3.47 -12.59 8.27
N LEU A 118 3.23 -13.34 7.20
CA LEU A 118 1.89 -13.48 6.64
C LEU A 118 0.95 -14.10 7.69
N GLY A 119 -0.25 -13.52 7.83
CA GLY A 119 -1.25 -13.93 8.83
C GLY A 119 -1.03 -13.34 10.22
N GLU A 120 0.08 -12.64 10.46
CA GLU A 120 0.28 -11.94 11.73
C GLU A 120 -0.56 -10.66 11.80
N ALA A 121 -1.31 -10.50 12.89
CA ALA A 121 -2.12 -9.30 13.11
C ALA A 121 -1.24 -8.07 13.36
N MET A 122 -1.43 -7.03 12.53
CA MET A 122 -0.73 -5.74 12.65
C MET A 122 -1.40 -4.82 13.67
N ALA A 123 -2.73 -4.81 13.67
CA ALA A 123 -3.55 -3.94 14.49
C ALA A 123 -4.94 -4.56 14.69
N GLN A 124 -5.66 -4.05 15.67
CA GLN A 124 -7.08 -4.34 15.90
C GLN A 124 -7.85 -3.03 15.94
N TYR A 125 -9.06 -3.02 15.39
CA TYR A 125 -10.00 -1.93 15.64
C TYR A 125 -10.48 -2.04 17.09
N GLN A 126 -10.40 -0.95 17.84
CA GLN A 126 -11.03 -0.88 19.15
C GLN A 126 -12.50 -0.51 18.95
N ASP A 127 -13.38 -1.14 19.72
CA ASP A 127 -14.77 -0.73 19.79
C ASP A 127 -14.84 0.70 20.32
N ILE A 128 -15.43 1.60 19.55
CA ILE A 128 -15.79 2.93 20.04
C ILE A 128 -17.01 2.71 20.94
N GLN A 129 -16.79 2.60 22.25
CA GLN A 129 -17.89 2.81 23.19
C GLN A 129 -18.31 4.27 23.05
N GLU A 130 -19.48 4.52 22.47
CA GLU A 130 -20.09 5.85 22.55
C GLU A 130 -20.22 6.22 24.04
N PRO A 131 -19.72 7.38 24.47
CA PRO A 131 -19.92 7.82 25.84
C PRO A 131 -21.43 7.97 26.06
N THR A 132 -21.92 7.29 27.10
CA THR A 132 -23.33 7.33 27.54
C THR A 132 -23.75 8.73 27.96
#